data_AF-A0A0S6WA46-F1
#
_entry.id   AF-A0A0S6WA46-F1
#
_cell.length_a   1.000
_cell.length_b   1.000
_cell.length_c   1.000
_cell.angle_alpha   90.00
_cell.angle_beta   90.00
_cell.angle_gamma   90.00
#
_symmetry.space_group_name_H-M   'P 1'
#
loop_
_entity.id
_entity.type
_entity.pdbx_description
1 polymer ?
#
loop_
_entity_poly.entity_id
_entity_poly.type
_entity_poly.pdbx_seq_one_letter_code
_entity_poly.pdbx_strand_id
1 'polypeptide(L)'
;MQAITYIQVQELVTHIPITKLQVAYEFLRDLAGEKPQTVLPQIEFMFLPFKEQQHLLSEQAAELVKHYKDTQEERELWQGGDLGDY
;
A
#
# COMPACT_ATOMS: atom_id res chain seq x y z
N MET A 1 -17.58 -23.73 1.17
CA MET A 1 -17.18 -22.37 0.77
C MET A 1 -15.67 -22.36 0.66
N GLN A 2 -15.11 -22.18 -0.54
CA GLN A 2 -13.66 -22.05 -0.70
C GLN A 2 -13.24 -20.68 -0.15
N ALA A 3 -12.33 -20.67 0.81
CA ALA A 3 -11.77 -19.43 1.35
C ALA A 3 -10.84 -18.84 0.29
N ILE A 4 -11.21 -17.68 -0.25
CA ILE A 4 -10.35 -16.91 -1.16
C ILE A 4 -9.17 -16.43 -0.31
N THR A 5 -7.96 -16.79 -0.72
CA THR A 5 -6.74 -16.38 -0.01
C THR A 5 -6.29 -15.00 -0.49
N TYR A 6 -5.64 -14.24 0.40
CA TYR A 6 -5.10 -12.91 0.11
C TYR A 6 -4.23 -12.88 -1.17
N ILE A 7 -3.42 -13.93 -1.38
CA ILE A 7 -2.56 -14.09 -2.55
C ILE A 7 -3.37 -14.09 -3.85
N GLN A 8 -4.51 -14.79 -3.87
CA GLN A 8 -5.37 -14.88 -5.05
C GLN A 8 -6.02 -13.54 -5.39
N VAL A 9 -6.36 -12.73 -4.38
CA VAL A 9 -6.89 -11.37 -4.59
C VAL A 9 -5.79 -10.45 -5.13
N GLN A 10 -4.58 -10.56 -4.60
CA GLN A 10 -3.44 -9.74 -5.01
C GLN A 10 -3.02 -10.02 -6.46
N GLU A 11 -2.95 -11.29 -6.87
CA GLU A 11 -2.71 -11.68 -8.26
C GLU A 11 -3.79 -11.11 -9.19
N LEU A 12 -5.06 -11.18 -8.79
CA LEU A 12 -6.17 -10.65 -9.59
C LEU A 12 -6.05 -9.13 -9.79
N VAL A 13 -5.70 -8.40 -8.73
CA VAL A 13 -5.47 -6.95 -8.74
C VAL A 13 -4.33 -6.56 -9.68
N THR A 14 -3.24 -7.34 -9.74
CA THR A 14 -2.11 -7.07 -10.65
C THR A 14 -2.45 -7.24 -12.13
N HIS A 15 -3.48 -8.02 -12.45
CA HIS A 15 -3.94 -8.23 -13.83
C HIS A 15 -5.02 -7.25 -14.28
N ILE A 16 -5.54 -6.41 -13.38
CA ILE A 16 -6.60 -5.45 -13.69
C ILE A 16 -5.96 -4.11 -14.11
N PRO A 17 -6.36 -3.54 -15.26
CA PRO A 17 -5.90 -2.21 -15.64
C PRO A 17 -6.35 -1.18 -14.61
N ILE A 18 -5.46 -0.24 -14.28
CA ILE A 18 -5.63 0.71 -13.16
C ILE A 18 -6.98 1.45 -13.19
N THR A 19 -7.46 1.77 -14.39
CA THR A 19 -8.77 2.43 -14.61
C THR A 19 -9.98 1.64 -14.13
N LYS A 20 -9.84 0.33 -13.90
CA LYS A 20 -10.91 -0.59 -13.47
C LYS A 20 -10.75 -1.08 -12.03
N LEU A 21 -9.68 -0.67 -11.33
CA LEU A 21 -9.43 -1.07 -9.95
C LEU A 21 -10.54 -0.62 -9.00
N GLN A 22 -11.06 0.59 -9.20
CA GLN A 22 -12.14 1.14 -8.40
C GLN A 22 -13.41 0.28 -8.48
N VAL A 23 -13.81 -0.09 -9.69
CA VAL A 23 -15.00 -0.93 -9.94
C VAL A 23 -14.80 -2.35 -9.37
N ALA A 24 -13.60 -2.91 -9.53
CA ALA A 24 -13.27 -4.23 -8.97
C ALA A 24 -13.31 -4.23 -7.43
N TYR A 25 -12.84 -3.17 -6.79
CA TYR A 25 -12.87 -3.02 -5.34
C TYR A 25 -14.32 -2.92 -4.82
N GLU A 26 -15.15 -2.08 -5.43
CA GLU A 26 -16.57 -1.96 -5.07
C GLU A 26 -17.29 -3.31 -5.17
N PHE A 27 -17.05 -4.05 -6.25
CA PHE A 27 -17.62 -5.38 -6.45
C PHE A 27 -17.17 -6.41 -5.40
N LEU A 28 -15.88 -6.42 -5.05
CA LEU A 28 -15.34 -7.31 -4.02
C LEU A 28 -15.86 -6.96 -2.62
N ARG A 29 -15.99 -5.67 -2.31
CA ARG A 29 -16.56 -5.17 -1.05
C ARG A 29 -18.03 -5.58 -0.92
N ASP A 30 -18.81 -5.44 -1.98
CA ASP A 30 -20.21 -5.81 -2.00
C ASP A 30 -20.39 -7.34 -1.85
N LEU A 31 -19.51 -8.14 -2.48
CA LEU A 31 -19.46 -9.60 -2.32
C LEU A 31 -19.10 -10.02 -0.89
N ALA A 32 -18.23 -9.27 -0.20
CA ALA A 32 -17.84 -9.55 1.18
C ALA A 32 -18.94 -9.25 2.20
N GLY A 33 -20.03 -8.58 1.79
CA GLY A 33 -21.14 -8.23 2.69
C GLY A 33 -20.77 -7.21 3.77
N GLU A 34 -19.62 -6.55 3.61
CA GLU A 34 -19.17 -5.52 4.53
C GLU A 34 -20.03 -4.26 4.36
N LYS A 35 -20.87 -3.96 5.35
CA LYS A 35 -21.43 -2.62 5.50
C LYS A 35 -20.27 -1.63 5.57
N PRO A 36 -20.37 -0.43 4.99
CA PRO A 36 -19.27 0.53 4.95
C PRO A 36 -18.91 0.97 6.37
N GLN A 37 -18.02 0.22 7.01
CA GLN A 37 -17.30 0.67 8.19
C GLN A 37 -16.24 1.60 7.63
N THR A 38 -16.31 2.86 8.05
CA THR A 38 -15.27 3.89 7.98
C THR A 38 -14.36 3.76 6.76
N VAL A 39 -14.65 4.55 5.71
CA VAL A 39 -13.84 4.56 4.49
C VAL A 39 -12.36 4.66 4.87
N LEU A 40 -11.60 3.59 4.62
CA LEU A 40 -10.20 3.56 4.96
C LEU A 40 -9.48 4.65 4.16
N PRO A 41 -8.47 5.33 4.72
CA PRO A 41 -7.73 6.39 4.03
C PRO A 41 -7.17 5.97 2.66
N GLN A 42 -6.88 4.66 2.52
CA GLN A 42 -6.42 4.05 1.27
C GLN A 42 -7.49 4.04 0.17
N ILE A 43 -8.75 3.88 0.54
CA ILE A 43 -9.88 3.92 -0.38
C ILE A 43 -10.17 5.37 -0.77
N GLU A 44 -10.11 6.30 0.18
CA GLU A 44 -10.23 7.74 -0.10
C GLU A 44 -9.17 8.21 -1.09
N PHE A 45 -7.94 7.74 -0.93
CA PHE A 45 -6.85 7.99 -1.87
C PHE A 45 -7.17 7.48 -3.29
N MET A 46 -7.79 6.30 -3.42
CA MET A 46 -8.18 5.75 -4.73
C MET A 46 -9.25 6.59 -5.45
N PHE A 47 -10.07 7.35 -4.71
CA PHE A 47 -11.08 8.24 -5.28
C PHE A 47 -10.52 9.60 -5.73
N LEU A 48 -9.27 9.92 -5.39
CA LEU A 48 -8.65 11.17 -5.82
C LEU A 48 -8.37 11.18 -7.33
N PRO A 49 -8.46 12.34 -8.00
CA PRO A 49 -7.96 12.52 -9.35
C PRO A 49 -6.49 12.09 -9.47
N PHE A 50 -6.12 11.49 -10.60
CA PHE A 50 -4.76 10.98 -10.83
C PHE A 50 -3.64 11.99 -10.53
N LYS A 51 -3.86 13.27 -10.85
CA LYS A 51 -2.88 14.34 -10.58
C LYS A 51 -2.67 14.59 -9.08
N GLU A 52 -3.73 14.47 -8.28
CA GLU A 52 -3.68 14.63 -6.82
C GLU A 52 -3.03 13.40 -6.17
N GLN A 53 -3.34 12.21 -6.68
CA GLN A 53 -2.63 10.98 -6.27
C GLN A 53 -1.12 11.09 -6.52
N GLN A 54 -0.74 11.56 -7.71
CA GLN A 54 0.67 11.73 -8.07
C GLN A 54 1.37 12.77 -7.19
N HIS A 55 0.68 13.86 -6.85
CA HIS A 55 1.21 14.88 -5.94
C HIS A 55 1.48 14.30 -4.55
N LEU A 56 0.48 13.67 -3.95
CA LEU A 56 0.59 13.06 -2.61
C LEU A 56 1.69 12.00 -2.54
N LEU A 57 1.79 11.14 -3.57
CA LEU A 57 2.86 10.14 -3.65
C LEU A 57 4.24 10.80 -3.78
N SER A 58 4.35 11.92 -4.49
CA SER A 58 5.62 12.63 -4.62
C SER A 58 6.07 13.28 -3.30
N GLU A 59 5.13 13.81 -2.52
CA GLU A 59 5.40 14.36 -1.19
C GLU A 59 5.83 13.26 -0.22
N GLN A 60 5.10 12.15 -0.17
CA GLN A 60 5.45 10.99 0.66
C GLN A 60 6.81 10.40 0.27
N ALA A 61 7.12 10.32 -1.02
CA ALA A 61 8.42 9.88 -1.49
C ALA A 61 9.55 10.80 -1.04
N ALA A 62 9.33 12.12 -1.07
CA ALA A 62 10.31 13.10 -0.60
C ALA A 62 10.52 12.99 0.92
N GLU A 63 9.47 12.81 1.70
CA GLU A 63 9.54 12.59 3.15
C GLU A 63 10.26 11.30 3.50
N LEU A 64 9.98 10.21 2.77
CA LEU A 64 10.69 8.95 2.95
C LEU A 64 12.18 9.13 2.64
N VAL A 65 12.55 9.74 1.52
CA VAL A 65 13.96 10.04 1.21
C VAL A 65 14.59 10.88 2.32
N LYS A 66 13.84 11.86 2.85
CA LYS A 66 14.05 12.59 4.10
C LYS A 66 14.57 11.66 5.20
N HIS A 67 13.63 10.87 5.69
CA HIS A 67 13.79 9.92 6.78
C HIS A 67 14.91 8.92 6.52
N TYR A 68 15.05 8.43 5.28
CA TYR A 68 16.11 7.49 4.93
C TYR A 68 17.50 8.12 5.05
N LYS A 69 17.68 9.38 4.66
CA LYS A 69 18.96 10.07 4.88
C LYS A 69 19.24 10.26 6.36
N ASP A 70 18.23 10.67 7.13
CA ASP A 70 18.37 10.96 8.55
C ASP A 70 18.67 9.70 9.39
N THR A 71 18.13 8.54 8.99
CA THR A 71 18.33 7.26 9.69
C THR A 71 19.41 6.38 9.05
N GLN A 72 20.28 6.95 8.22
CA GLN A 72 21.31 6.19 7.51
C GLN A 72 22.30 5.49 8.47
N GLU A 73 22.83 6.21 9.46
CA GLU A 73 23.79 5.66 10.43
C GLU A 73 23.18 4.54 11.28
N GLU A 74 21.94 4.70 11.75
CA GLU A 74 21.23 3.63 12.47
C GLU A 74 21.03 2.40 11.59
N ARG A 75 20.65 2.58 10.32
CA ARG A 75 20.52 1.43 9.42
C ARG A 75 21.85 0.73 9.16
N GLU A 76 22.93 1.47 9.02
CA GLU A 76 24.28 0.90 8.88
C GLU A 76 24.70 0.14 10.15
N LEU A 77 24.30 0.59 11.34
CA LEU A 77 24.52 -0.13 12.61
C LEU A 77 23.69 -1.42 12.70
N TRP A 78 22.40 -1.39 12.34
CA TRP A 78 21.53 -2.57 12.35
C TRP A 78 21.84 -3.57 11.23
N GLN A 79 22.31 -3.11 10.06
CA GLN A 79 22.71 -3.96 8.92
C GLN A 79 24.16 -4.41 8.99
N GLY A 80 25.02 -3.65 9.69
CA GLY A 80 26.45 -3.90 9.82
C GLY A 80 26.79 -5.12 10.67
N GLY A 81 25.83 -5.64 11.44
CA GLY A 81 25.92 -6.94 12.09
C GLY A 81 27.25 -7.16 12.79
N ASP A 82 27.59 -6.32 13.77
CA ASP A 82 28.60 -6.73 14.75
C ASP A 82 27.95 -7.78 15.66
N LEU A 83 27.83 -9.00 15.13
CA LEU A 83 27.77 -10.22 15.91
C LEU A 83 29.15 -10.38 16.54
N GLY A 84 29.45 -9.54 17.52
CA GLY A 84 30.63 -9.72 18.36
C GLY A 84 30.57 -11.11 18.96
N ASP A 85 31.55 -11.94 18.60
CA ASP A 85 31.80 -13.24 19.20
C ASP A 85 31.82 -13.10 20.74
N TYR A 86 30.79 -13.64 21.40
CA TYR A 86 30.78 -13.89 22.84
C TYR A 86 31.18 -15.34 23.13
#